data_AF-A0A6L7ISU3-F1
#
_entry.id   AF-A0A6L7ISU3-F1
#
_cell.length_a   1.000
_cell.length_b   1.000
_cell.length_c   1.000
_cell.angle_alpha   90.00
_cell.angle_beta   90.00
_cell.angle_gamma   90.00
#
_symmetry.space_group_name_H-M   'P 1'
#
loop_
_entity.id
_entity.type
_entity.pdbx_description
1 polymer ?
#
loop_
_entity_poly.entity_id
_entity_poly.type
_entity_poly.pdbx_seq_one_letter_code
_entity_poly.pdbx_strand_id
1 'polypeptide(L)'
;MKHTRFAKVLVAMFAGVLMVAALGGCAQQDTAATQQQSENRQYMTQVNQTMEDLKTRLESFTDAVSRGDVVGMRTQADNAFKAIDDLNNINVPDALKDIQKEYVDGTADLKDALNSYIDLYTEIDSATEEQPFDYSTYDQRIQDIKTKYDEGIGKLQSGDNKASELPE
;
A
#
# COMPACT_ATOMS: atom_id res chain seq x y z
N MET A 1 -1.18 -15.38 23.95
CA MET A 1 0.21 -14.86 24.02
C MET A 1 1.12 -15.30 22.85
N LYS A 2 1.01 -16.51 22.27
CA LYS A 2 1.84 -16.91 21.10
C LYS A 2 1.40 -16.24 19.78
N HIS A 3 0.09 -16.21 19.50
CA HIS A 3 -0.45 -15.63 18.26
C HIS A 3 -0.28 -14.11 18.15
N THR A 4 -0.44 -13.38 19.27
CA THR A 4 -0.18 -11.93 19.35
C THR A 4 1.28 -11.56 19.07
N ARG A 5 2.22 -12.50 19.24
CA ARG A 5 3.63 -12.29 18.89
C ARG A 5 3.89 -12.60 17.41
N PHE A 6 3.21 -13.60 16.85
CA PHE A 6 3.29 -13.94 15.42
C PHE A 6 2.69 -12.84 14.53
N ALA A 7 1.54 -12.28 14.94
CA ALA A 7 0.90 -11.11 14.34
C ALA A 7 1.86 -9.92 14.18
N LYS A 8 2.57 -9.58 15.26
CA LYS A 8 3.52 -8.46 15.31
C LYS A 8 4.75 -8.68 14.44
N VAL A 9 5.18 -9.94 14.26
CA VAL A 9 6.32 -10.29 13.39
C VAL A 9 5.95 -10.19 11.91
N LEU A 10 4.71 -10.55 11.54
CA LEU A 10 4.24 -10.44 10.16
C LEU A 10 4.11 -8.97 9.71
N VAL A 11 3.56 -8.11 10.57
CA VAL A 11 3.38 -6.68 10.21
C VAL A 11 4.69 -5.91 10.15
N ALA A 12 5.70 -6.30 10.93
CA ALA A 12 7.04 -5.74 10.79
C ALA A 12 7.72 -6.08 9.45
N MET A 13 7.40 -7.19 8.80
CA MET A 13 7.91 -7.50 7.45
C MET A 13 7.28 -6.64 6.36
N PHE A 14 6.04 -6.20 6.57
CA PHE A 14 5.27 -5.44 5.59
C PHE A 14 5.81 -4.00 5.37
N ALA A 15 6.28 -3.31 6.41
CA ALA A 15 6.72 -1.91 6.29
C ALA A 15 8.06 -1.67 5.52
N GLY A 16 8.82 -2.72 5.20
CA GLY A 16 10.23 -2.56 4.79
C GLY A 16 10.52 -2.28 3.30
N VAL A 17 9.55 -2.36 2.39
CA VAL A 17 9.83 -2.58 0.95
C VAL A 17 9.52 -1.40 0.02
N LEU A 18 8.93 -0.30 0.49
CA LEU A 18 8.67 0.88 -0.36
C LEU A 18 9.92 1.78 -0.46
N MET A 19 10.75 1.54 -1.48
CA MET A 19 11.80 2.47 -1.90
C MET A 19 11.32 3.28 -3.11
N VAL A 20 10.99 4.55 -2.88
CA VAL A 20 10.67 5.50 -3.95
C VAL A 20 11.97 5.96 -4.62
N ALA A 21 12.14 5.65 -5.90
CA ALA A 21 13.27 6.12 -6.69
C ALA A 21 13.07 7.60 -7.06
N ALA A 22 13.88 8.49 -6.46
CA ALA A 22 13.90 9.89 -6.81
C ALA A 22 14.59 10.07 -8.18
N LEU A 23 13.80 10.20 -9.24
CA LEU A 23 14.31 10.56 -10.58
C LEU A 23 14.73 12.04 -10.56
N GLY A 24 16.01 12.28 -10.30
CA GLY A 24 16.64 13.59 -10.45
C GLY A 24 17.29 13.72 -11.83
N GLY A 25 17.01 14.80 -12.55
CA GLY A 25 17.69 15.08 -13.81
C GLY A 25 17.33 16.43 -14.43
N CYS A 26 18.33 17.32 -14.53
CA CYS A 26 18.28 18.67 -15.07
C CYS A 26 18.37 18.74 -16.61
N ALA A 27 17.99 19.92 -17.13
CA ALA A 27 18.25 20.49 -18.46
C ALA A 27 17.15 20.36 -19.53
N GLN A 28 17.11 21.40 -20.36
CA GLN A 28 15.95 22.05 -20.97
C GLN A 28 16.09 22.04 -22.49
N GLN A 29 15.01 21.73 -23.25
CA GLN A 29 14.77 22.26 -24.60
C GLN A 29 13.32 22.01 -25.10
N ASP A 30 12.75 23.00 -25.78
CA ASP A 30 11.33 23.17 -26.13
C ASP A 30 10.83 22.36 -27.35
N THR A 31 9.62 21.79 -27.22
CA THR A 31 8.47 21.61 -28.17
C THR A 31 7.64 20.45 -27.60
N ALA A 32 6.29 20.51 -27.55
CA ALA A 32 5.27 19.48 -27.18
C ALA A 32 5.68 18.25 -26.32
N ALA A 33 6.72 17.51 -26.72
CA ALA A 33 7.53 16.66 -25.85
C ALA A 33 7.86 17.32 -24.50
N THR A 34 8.19 18.61 -24.40
CA THR A 34 8.44 19.28 -23.10
C THR A 34 7.20 19.32 -22.22
N GLN A 35 6.00 19.48 -22.80
CA GLN A 35 4.76 19.52 -22.04
C GLN A 35 4.35 18.12 -21.59
N GLN A 36 4.45 17.12 -22.47
CA GLN A 36 4.20 15.73 -22.10
C GLN A 36 5.23 15.21 -21.08
N GLN A 37 6.49 15.60 -21.21
CA GLN A 37 7.55 15.31 -20.25
C GLN A 37 7.35 16.07 -18.93
N SER A 38 6.83 17.30 -18.97
CA SER A 38 6.42 18.05 -17.77
C SER A 38 5.24 17.38 -17.06
N GLU A 39 4.23 16.94 -17.79
CA GLU A 39 3.07 16.21 -17.27
C GLU A 39 3.49 14.86 -16.67
N ASN A 40 4.38 14.13 -17.33
CA ASN A 40 4.94 12.88 -16.81
C ASN A 40 5.74 13.12 -15.51
N ARG A 41 6.59 14.16 -15.45
CA ARG A 41 7.33 14.52 -14.23
C ARG A 41 6.41 14.95 -13.10
N GLN A 42 5.39 15.75 -13.40
CA GLN A 42 4.41 16.19 -12.41
C GLN A 42 3.58 15.01 -11.88
N TYR A 43 3.22 14.08 -12.76
CA TYR A 43 2.57 12.84 -12.39
C TYR A 43 3.46 12.01 -11.45
N MET A 44 4.70 11.71 -11.84
CA MET A 44 5.63 10.93 -11.02
C MET A 44 5.94 11.60 -9.67
N THR A 45 5.98 12.94 -9.63
CA THR A 45 6.13 13.68 -8.37
C THR A 45 4.95 13.44 -7.44
N GLN A 46 3.71 13.48 -7.95
CA GLN A 46 2.51 13.22 -7.16
C GLN A 46 2.45 11.76 -6.72
N VAL A 47 2.75 10.81 -7.62
CA VAL A 47 2.85 9.39 -7.26
C VAL A 47 3.84 9.19 -6.12
N ASN A 48 5.04 9.76 -6.23
CA ASN A 48 6.07 9.64 -5.20
C ASN A 48 5.62 10.21 -3.86
N GLN A 49 4.97 11.37 -3.86
CA GLN A 49 4.39 11.97 -2.65
C GLN A 49 3.33 11.07 -2.03
N THR A 50 2.40 10.56 -2.85
CA THR A 50 1.36 9.65 -2.38
C THR A 50 1.93 8.34 -1.85
N MET A 51 3.00 7.80 -2.45
CA MET A 51 3.67 6.60 -1.97
C MET A 51 4.41 6.83 -0.64
N GLU A 52 5.03 8.00 -0.45
CA GLU A 52 5.64 8.38 0.82
C GLU A 52 4.60 8.57 1.93
N ASP A 53 3.47 9.21 1.61
CA ASP A 53 2.32 9.32 2.50
C ASP A 53 1.77 7.94 2.86
N LEU A 54 1.56 7.08 1.86
CA LEU A 54 1.10 5.70 2.04
C LEU A 54 2.05 4.94 2.97
N LYS A 55 3.36 5.02 2.75
CA LYS A 55 4.37 4.41 3.63
C LYS A 55 4.22 4.88 5.07
N THR A 56 4.12 6.19 5.30
CA THR A 56 3.95 6.77 6.64
C THR A 56 2.66 6.27 7.32
N ARG A 57 1.57 6.11 6.55
CA ARG A 57 0.31 5.55 7.06
C ARG A 57 0.43 4.05 7.37
N LEU A 58 1.14 3.28 6.55
CA LEU A 58 1.42 1.86 6.81
C LEU A 58 2.32 1.65 8.04
N GLU A 59 3.27 2.55 8.28
CA GLU A 59 4.06 2.57 9.52
C GLU A 59 3.17 2.85 10.74
N SER A 60 2.26 3.82 10.63
CA SER A 60 1.28 4.12 11.70
C SER A 60 0.30 2.96 11.94
N PHE A 61 -0.12 2.27 10.88
CA PHE A 61 -0.91 1.04 10.96
C PHE A 61 -0.12 -0.05 11.70
N THR A 62 1.14 -0.25 11.34
CA THR A 62 2.04 -1.22 11.97
C THR A 62 2.21 -0.94 13.46
N ASP A 63 2.34 0.33 13.83
CA ASP A 63 2.40 0.76 15.22
C ASP A 63 1.08 0.44 15.97
N ALA A 64 -0.09 0.68 15.36
CA ALA A 64 -1.37 0.28 15.92
C ALA A 64 -1.50 -1.25 16.09
N VAL A 65 -1.04 -2.03 15.10
CA VAL A 65 -0.92 -3.50 15.20
C VAL A 65 -0.06 -3.90 16.39
N SER A 66 1.09 -3.23 16.59
CA SER A 66 2.00 -3.53 17.69
C SER A 66 1.35 -3.34 19.06
N ARG A 67 0.38 -2.42 19.17
CA ARG A 67 -0.41 -2.17 20.38
C ARG A 67 -1.63 -3.08 20.52
N GLY A 68 -2.03 -3.79 19.46
CA GLY A 68 -3.31 -4.52 19.43
C GLY A 68 -4.52 -3.59 19.37
N ASP A 69 -4.35 -2.36 18.92
CA ASP A 69 -5.37 -1.32 18.87
C ASP A 69 -6.16 -1.42 17.56
N VAL A 70 -7.22 -2.23 17.54
CA VAL A 70 -8.03 -2.49 16.32
C VAL A 70 -8.70 -1.22 15.78
N VAL A 71 -9.09 -0.29 16.68
CA VAL A 71 -9.67 1.01 16.28
C VAL A 71 -8.60 1.90 15.64
N GLY A 72 -7.40 1.92 16.20
CA GLY A 72 -6.24 2.58 15.62
C GLY A 72 -5.86 1.97 14.27
N MET A 73 -5.86 0.65 14.13
CA MET A 73 -5.61 -0.05 12.86
C MET A 73 -6.60 0.41 11.80
N ARG A 74 -7.90 0.40 12.10
CA ARG A 74 -8.96 0.86 11.19
C ARG A 74 -8.73 2.31 10.76
N THR A 75 -8.47 3.18 11.73
CA THR A 75 -8.24 4.62 11.48
C THR A 75 -7.05 4.85 10.56
N GLN A 76 -5.92 4.17 10.80
CA GLN A 76 -4.72 4.34 9.97
C GLN A 76 -4.87 3.69 8.59
N ALA A 77 -5.59 2.57 8.50
CA ALA A 77 -5.93 1.95 7.21
C ALA A 77 -6.83 2.87 6.38
N ASP A 78 -7.88 3.46 6.97
CA ASP A 78 -8.77 4.40 6.27
C ASP A 78 -8.00 5.65 5.77
N ASN A 79 -7.05 6.15 6.57
CA ASN A 79 -6.16 7.24 6.15
C ASN A 79 -5.23 6.84 5.00
N ALA A 80 -4.71 5.61 5.01
CA ALA A 80 -3.92 5.05 3.90
C ALA A 80 -4.77 4.92 2.63
N PHE A 81 -6.02 4.46 2.76
CA PHE A 81 -6.95 4.30 1.64
C PHE A 81 -7.33 5.63 1.01
N LYS A 82 -7.42 6.70 1.80
CA LYS A 82 -7.64 8.03 1.26
C LYS A 82 -6.48 8.49 0.35
N ALA A 83 -5.24 8.25 0.75
CA ALA A 83 -4.07 8.57 -0.09
C ALA A 83 -4.11 7.78 -1.41
N ILE A 84 -4.54 6.51 -1.35
CA ILE A 84 -4.75 5.66 -2.54
C ILE A 84 -5.85 6.21 -3.45
N ASP A 85 -6.99 6.61 -2.86
CA ASP A 85 -8.09 7.19 -3.64
C ASP A 85 -7.66 8.52 -4.29
N ASP A 86 -6.84 9.33 -3.61
CA ASP A 86 -6.24 10.54 -4.17
C ASP A 86 -5.33 10.22 -5.37
N LEU A 87 -4.52 9.14 -5.32
CA LEU A 87 -3.71 8.64 -6.45
C LEU A 87 -4.55 8.34 -7.69
N ASN A 88 -5.69 7.67 -7.49
CA ASN A 88 -6.61 7.27 -8.55
C ASN A 88 -7.28 8.47 -9.24
N ASN A 89 -7.33 9.61 -8.56
CA ASN A 89 -7.95 10.83 -9.05
C ASN A 89 -6.95 11.80 -9.71
N ILE A 90 -5.66 11.49 -9.74
CA ILE A 90 -4.65 12.30 -10.45
C ILE A 90 -4.88 12.19 -11.95
N ASN A 91 -4.72 13.30 -12.67
CA ASN A 91 -4.77 13.30 -14.12
C ASN A 91 -3.59 12.50 -14.69
N VAL A 92 -3.91 11.39 -15.37
CA VAL A 92 -2.92 10.44 -15.88
C VAL A 92 -2.57 10.77 -17.33
N PRO A 93 -1.29 11.04 -17.65
CA PRO A 93 -0.85 11.09 -19.03
C PRO A 93 -1.11 9.75 -19.74
N ASP A 94 -1.53 9.78 -21.00
CA ASP A 94 -1.88 8.55 -21.75
C ASP A 94 -0.76 7.51 -21.75
N ALA A 95 0.49 7.96 -21.81
CA ALA A 95 1.69 7.12 -21.78
C ALA A 95 1.91 6.40 -20.45
N LEU A 96 1.26 6.85 -19.37
CA LEU A 96 1.46 6.35 -18.01
C LEU A 96 0.27 5.53 -17.50
N LYS A 97 -0.76 5.29 -18.32
CA LYS A 97 -1.94 4.52 -17.90
C LYS A 97 -1.62 3.10 -17.45
N ASP A 98 -0.65 2.46 -18.08
CA ASP A 98 -0.21 1.11 -17.69
C ASP A 98 0.55 1.13 -16.36
N ILE A 99 1.31 2.19 -16.09
CA ILE A 99 2.02 2.40 -14.81
C ILE A 99 1.03 2.73 -13.70
N GLN A 100 0.10 3.66 -13.95
CA GLN A 100 -1.01 3.98 -13.07
C GLN A 100 -1.76 2.70 -12.67
N LYS A 101 -2.08 1.84 -13.64
CA LYS A 101 -2.81 0.60 -13.39
C LYS A 101 -2.09 -0.30 -12.39
N GLU A 102 -0.77 -0.45 -12.49
CA GLU A 102 0.03 -1.23 -11.52
C GLU A 102 -0.08 -0.61 -10.11
N TYR A 103 0.02 0.72 -10.01
CA TYR A 103 -0.14 1.40 -8.72
C TYR A 103 -1.57 1.26 -8.16
N VAL A 104 -2.61 1.43 -8.97
CA VAL A 104 -4.02 1.27 -8.57
C VAL A 104 -4.28 -0.16 -8.11
N ASP A 105 -3.90 -1.14 -8.93
CA ASP A 105 -4.16 -2.56 -8.63
C ASP A 105 -3.35 -3.01 -7.40
N GLY A 106 -2.11 -2.53 -7.25
CA GLY A 106 -1.26 -2.84 -6.09
C GLY A 106 -1.80 -2.24 -4.80
N THR A 107 -2.23 -0.98 -4.83
CA THR A 107 -2.83 -0.31 -3.69
C THR A 107 -4.20 -0.88 -3.32
N ALA A 108 -4.99 -1.34 -4.29
CA ALA A 108 -6.24 -2.06 -4.05
C ALA A 108 -6.00 -3.40 -3.34
N ASP A 109 -4.98 -4.15 -3.76
CA ASP A 109 -4.61 -5.41 -3.08
C ASP A 109 -4.17 -5.15 -1.64
N LEU A 110 -3.34 -4.13 -1.41
CA LEU A 110 -2.95 -3.72 -0.06
C LEU A 110 -4.16 -3.34 0.80
N LYS A 111 -5.14 -2.64 0.21
CA LYS A 111 -6.39 -2.29 0.88
C LYS A 111 -7.19 -3.51 1.30
N ASP A 112 -7.34 -4.49 0.42
CA ASP A 112 -8.02 -5.75 0.74
C ASP A 112 -7.31 -6.52 1.85
N ALA A 113 -5.97 -6.58 1.80
CA ALA A 113 -5.15 -7.27 2.79
C ALA A 113 -5.26 -6.62 4.19
N LEU A 114 -5.18 -5.28 4.26
CA LEU A 114 -5.28 -4.53 5.52
C LEU A 114 -6.69 -4.65 6.12
N ASN A 115 -7.74 -4.58 5.31
CA ASN A 115 -9.11 -4.78 5.79
C ASN A 115 -9.31 -6.20 6.30
N SER A 116 -8.85 -7.21 5.57
CA SER A 116 -8.93 -8.61 6.00
C SER A 116 -8.20 -8.87 7.31
N TYR A 117 -7.05 -8.19 7.51
CA TYR A 117 -6.32 -8.22 8.77
C TYR A 117 -7.13 -7.57 9.91
N ILE A 118 -7.66 -6.35 9.70
CA ILE A 118 -8.48 -5.68 10.70
C ILE A 118 -9.70 -6.52 11.08
N ASP A 119 -10.39 -7.09 10.09
CA ASP A 119 -11.59 -7.89 10.31
C ASP A 119 -11.26 -9.15 11.13
N LEU A 120 -10.16 -9.84 10.81
CA LEU A 120 -9.66 -10.97 11.60
C LEU A 120 -9.41 -10.60 13.07
N TYR A 121 -8.71 -9.49 13.34
CA TYR A 121 -8.42 -9.10 14.71
C TYR A 121 -9.62 -8.50 15.44
N THR A 122 -10.55 -7.89 14.72
CA THR A 122 -11.83 -7.42 15.28
C THR A 122 -12.69 -8.61 15.71
N GLU A 123 -12.73 -9.67 14.90
CA GLU A 123 -13.43 -10.92 15.24
C GLU A 123 -12.81 -11.59 16.47
N ILE A 124 -11.48 -11.64 16.55
CA ILE A 124 -10.76 -12.16 17.73
C ILE A 124 -11.08 -11.32 18.98
N ASP A 125 -11.07 -9.99 18.86
CA ASP A 125 -11.36 -9.07 19.97
C ASP A 125 -12.81 -9.16 20.45
N SER A 126 -13.74 -9.42 19.53
CA SER A 126 -15.17 -9.55 19.81
C SER A 126 -15.58 -10.94 20.32
N ALA A 127 -14.66 -11.92 20.30
CA ALA A 127 -14.96 -13.28 20.70
C ALA A 127 -15.25 -13.38 22.21
N THR A 128 -16.20 -14.25 22.57
CA THR A 128 -16.63 -14.47 23.96
C THR A 128 -16.57 -15.95 24.30
N GLU A 129 -16.81 -16.33 25.56
CA GLU A 129 -16.89 -17.75 25.94
C GLU A 129 -18.08 -18.45 25.27
N GLU A 130 -19.19 -17.74 25.04
CA GLU A 130 -20.39 -18.27 24.38
C GLU A 130 -20.24 -18.33 22.85
N GLN A 131 -19.39 -17.46 22.29
CA GLN A 131 -19.08 -17.39 20.86
C GLN A 131 -17.56 -17.30 20.69
N PRO A 132 -16.83 -18.42 20.85
CA PRO A 132 -15.38 -18.42 20.73
C PRO A 132 -14.95 -18.23 19.28
N PHE A 133 -13.79 -17.61 19.10
CA PHE A 133 -13.17 -17.49 17.78
C PHE A 133 -12.77 -18.87 17.23
N ASP A 134 -13.04 -19.12 15.96
CA ASP A 134 -12.64 -20.35 15.27
C ASP A 134 -11.18 -20.30 14.83
N TYR A 135 -10.30 -20.84 15.66
CA TYR A 135 -8.87 -20.91 15.37
C TYR A 135 -8.50 -21.93 14.27
N SER A 136 -9.43 -22.78 13.80
CA SER A 136 -9.12 -23.77 12.77
C SER A 136 -8.84 -23.13 11.40
N THR A 137 -9.37 -21.93 11.15
CA THR A 137 -9.18 -21.17 9.91
C THR A 137 -8.11 -20.08 10.02
N TYR A 138 -7.58 -19.84 11.23
CA TYR A 138 -6.67 -18.73 11.52
C TYR A 138 -5.43 -18.72 10.61
N ASP A 139 -4.73 -19.86 10.52
CA ASP A 139 -3.48 -19.95 9.78
C ASP A 139 -3.69 -19.70 8.28
N GLN A 140 -4.78 -20.25 7.70
CA GLN A 140 -5.14 -20.03 6.31
C GLN A 140 -5.48 -18.56 6.05
N ARG A 141 -6.28 -17.93 6.91
CA ARG A 141 -6.64 -16.51 6.77
C ARG A 141 -5.42 -15.60 6.84
N ILE A 142 -4.47 -15.88 7.73
CA ILE A 142 -3.20 -15.16 7.81
C ILE A 142 -2.37 -15.36 6.53
N GLN A 143 -2.33 -16.57 5.99
CA GLN A 143 -1.63 -16.85 4.73
C GLN A 143 -2.25 -16.08 3.56
N ASP A 144 -3.58 -16.07 3.45
CA ASP A 144 -4.30 -15.36 2.39
C ASP A 144 -4.06 -13.84 2.48
N ILE A 145 -4.11 -13.27 3.68
CA ILE A 145 -3.76 -11.86 3.94
C ILE A 145 -2.34 -11.56 3.46
N LYS A 146 -1.38 -12.43 3.81
CA LYS A 146 0.02 -12.26 3.42
C LYS A 146 0.20 -12.32 1.90
N THR A 147 -0.40 -13.32 1.25
CA THR A 147 -0.32 -13.47 -0.21
C THR A 147 -0.85 -12.22 -0.90
N LYS A 148 -2.02 -11.73 -0.48
CA LYS A 148 -2.64 -10.52 -1.04
C LYS A 148 -1.77 -9.27 -0.82
N TYR A 149 -1.18 -9.16 0.37
CA TYR A 149 -0.25 -8.06 0.66
C TYR A 149 0.98 -8.10 -0.26
N ASP A 150 1.61 -9.28 -0.40
CA ASP A 150 2.80 -9.45 -1.24
C ASP A 150 2.49 -9.20 -2.72
N GLU A 151 1.32 -9.63 -3.20
CA GLU A 151 0.82 -9.32 -4.55
C GLU A 151 0.70 -7.79 -4.75
N GLY A 152 0.14 -7.09 -3.76
CA GLY A 152 0.04 -5.64 -3.77
C GLY A 152 1.40 -4.95 -3.88
N ILE A 153 2.35 -5.32 -3.02
CA ILE A 153 3.74 -4.81 -3.09
C ILE A 153 4.39 -5.12 -4.45
N GLY A 154 4.22 -6.34 -4.96
CA GLY A 154 4.80 -6.75 -6.25
C GLY A 154 4.30 -5.88 -7.40
N LYS A 155 3.03 -5.48 -7.40
CA LYS A 155 2.45 -4.55 -8.37
C LYS A 155 2.99 -3.13 -8.20
N LEU A 156 3.14 -2.63 -6.98
CA LEU A 156 3.77 -1.31 -6.76
C LEU A 156 5.21 -1.29 -7.30
N GLN A 157 5.99 -2.33 -7.03
CA GLN A 157 7.34 -2.48 -7.57
C GLN A 157 7.36 -2.60 -9.11
N SER A 158 6.38 -3.30 -9.68
CA SER A 158 6.18 -3.37 -11.14
C SER A 158 5.92 -1.98 -11.73
N GLY A 159 5.07 -1.17 -11.08
CA GLY A 159 4.84 0.23 -11.43
C GLY A 159 6.11 1.07 -11.40
N ASP A 160 6.88 0.97 -10.31
CA ASP A 160 8.17 1.67 -10.17
C ASP A 160 9.18 1.27 -11.26
N ASN A 161 9.31 -0.03 -11.53
CA ASN A 161 10.22 -0.53 -12.56
C ASN A 161 9.82 0.01 -13.95
N LYS A 162 8.54 -0.08 -14.31
CA LYS A 162 8.04 0.46 -15.58
C LYS A 162 8.25 1.97 -15.68
N ALA A 163 8.07 2.71 -14.58
CA ALA A 163 8.33 4.14 -14.56
C ALA A 163 9.82 4.48 -14.76
N SER A 164 10.72 3.65 -14.24
CA SER A 164 12.17 3.82 -14.42
C SER A 164 12.68 3.55 -15.83
N GLU A 165 11.91 2.81 -16.63
CA GLU A 165 12.22 2.47 -18.03
C GLU A 165 11.73 3.54 -19.03
N LEU A 166 10.98 4.55 -18.55
CA LEU A 166 10.52 5.64 -19.40
C LEU A 166 11.70 6.50 -19.88
N PRO A 167 11.71 6.93 -21.15
CA PRO A 167 12.71 7.88 -21.64
C PRO A 167 12.65 9.18 -20.83
N GLU A 168 13.82 9.68 -20.41
CA GLU A 168 13.94 10.99 -19.74
C GLU A 168 13.43 12.13 -20.60
#